data_AF-A0A5K1H8E5-F1
#
_entry.id   AF-A0A5K1H8E5-F1
#
_cell.length_a   1.000
_cell.length_b   1.000
_cell.length_c   1.000
_cell.angle_alpha   90.00
_cell.angle_beta   90.00
_cell.angle_gamma   90.00
#
_symmetry.space_group_name_H-M   'P 1'
#
loop_
_entity.id
_entity.type
_entity.pdbx_description
1 polymer ?
#
loop_
_entity_poly.entity_id
_entity_poly.type
_entity_poly.pdbx_seq_one_letter_code
_entity_poly.pdbx_strand_id
1 'polypeptide(L)'
;MFELVAGYYPVMEELSFILSELDVLTTIATVVITSNGMWCRPKFSDGLIGRGMRHPCIKNCIPNDCEMTDKKTIVLTGPNMGGKSTYIRTIGVCTYLAHIGCY
;
A
#
# COMPACT_ATOMS: atom_id res chain seq x y z
N MET A 1 29.07 -36.47 -1.13
CA MET A 1 29.05 -35.00 -1.31
C MET A 1 27.63 -34.49 -1.54
N PHE A 2 26.88 -35.00 -2.53
CA PHE A 2 25.48 -34.59 -2.76
C PHE A 2 24.51 -34.88 -1.61
N GLU A 3 24.60 -36.04 -0.95
CA GLU A 3 23.75 -36.37 0.21
C GLU A 3 23.96 -35.43 1.41
N LEU A 4 25.21 -34.99 1.63
CA LEU A 4 25.55 -34.03 2.67
C LEU A 4 24.87 -32.67 2.42
N VAL A 5 24.89 -32.20 1.16
CA VAL A 5 24.24 -30.93 0.78
C VAL A 5 22.72 -31.05 0.85
N ALA A 6 22.15 -32.18 0.43
CA ALA A 6 20.71 -32.44 0.51
C ALA A 6 20.18 -32.41 1.95
N GLY A 7 21.00 -32.83 2.93
CA GLY A 7 20.65 -32.75 4.35
C GLY A 7 20.41 -31.32 4.89
N TYR A 8 20.94 -30.29 4.23
CA TYR A 8 20.72 -28.89 4.61
C TYR A 8 19.45 -28.27 4.01
N TYR A 9 18.74 -28.97 3.13
CA TYR A 9 17.57 -28.41 2.44
C TYR A 9 16.53 -27.79 3.39
N PRO A 10 16.12 -28.45 4.50
CA PRO A 10 15.12 -27.86 5.40
C PRO A 10 15.56 -26.53 6.01
N VAL A 11 16.85 -26.42 6.37
CA VAL A 11 17.43 -25.18 6.93
C VAL A 11 17.51 -24.09 5.89
N MET A 12 17.89 -24.43 4.65
CA MET A 12 17.95 -23.47 3.55
C MET A 12 16.56 -22.97 3.13
N GLU A 13 15.54 -23.83 3.19
CA GLU A 13 14.15 -23.47 2.94
C GLU A 13 13.63 -22.48 4.00
N GLU A 14 13.85 -22.77 5.29
CA GLU A 14 13.49 -21.85 6.37
C GLU A 14 14.20 -20.50 6.24
N LEU A 15 15.51 -20.51 5.94
CA LEU A 15 16.28 -19.30 5.68
C LEU A 15 15.69 -18.50 4.51
N SER A 16 15.25 -19.17 3.44
CA SER A 16 14.63 -18.51 2.29
C SER A 16 13.36 -17.76 2.67
N PHE A 17 12.52 -18.31 3.56
CA PHE A 17 11.32 -17.62 4.03
C PHE A 17 11.67 -16.38 4.87
N ILE A 18 12.62 -16.49 5.78
CA ILE A 18 13.07 -15.37 6.63
C ILE A 18 13.66 -14.25 5.77
N LEU A 19 14.51 -14.59 4.80
CA LEU A 19 15.10 -13.61 3.88
C LEU A 19 14.02 -12.92 3.02
N SER A 20 13.02 -13.67 2.58
CA SER A 20 11.92 -13.13 1.76
C SER A 20 11.07 -12.13 2.55
N GLU A 21 10.77 -12.41 3.82
CA GLU A 21 10.03 -11.47 4.68
C GLU A 21 10.85 -10.19 4.91
N LEU A 22 12.14 -10.32 5.20
CA LEU A 22 13.05 -9.19 5.38
C LEU A 22 13.17 -8.35 4.10
N ASP A 23 13.26 -8.98 2.93
CA ASP A 23 13.32 -8.29 1.63
C ASP A 23 12.05 -7.45 1.37
N VAL A 24 10.87 -8.02 1.64
CA VAL A 24 9.60 -7.28 1.51
C VAL A 24 9.53 -6.10 2.48
N LEU A 25 9.84 -6.31 3.76
CA LEU A 25 9.78 -5.25 4.78
C LEU A 25 10.75 -4.11 4.48
N THR A 26 11.98 -4.43 4.07
CA THR A 26 13.00 -3.43 3.72
C THR A 26 12.64 -2.69 2.42
N THR A 27 12.06 -3.38 1.44
CA THR A 27 11.56 -2.75 0.21
C THR A 27 10.45 -1.75 0.51
N ILE A 28 9.47 -2.12 1.34
CA ILE A 28 8.38 -1.22 1.77
C ILE A 28 8.96 0.02 2.46
N ALA A 29 9.85 -0.16 3.44
CA ALA A 29 10.48 0.96 4.14
C ALA A 29 11.25 1.88 3.20
N THR A 30 11.96 1.32 2.22
CA THR A 30 12.71 2.09 1.22
C THR A 30 11.79 2.95 0.35
N VAL A 31 10.68 2.38 -0.13
CA VAL A 31 9.68 3.13 -0.91
C VAL A 31 9.12 4.31 -0.11
N VAL A 32 8.82 4.09 1.17
CA VAL A 32 8.25 5.10 2.06
C VAL A 32 9.21 6.26 2.29
N ILE A 33 10.46 5.95 2.65
CA ILE A 33 11.50 6.95 2.94
C ILE A 33 11.84 7.78 1.69
N THR A 34 11.92 7.15 0.53
CA THR A 34 12.28 7.82 -0.74
C THR A 34 11.15 8.65 -1.35
N SER A 35 9.93 8.52 -0.83
CA SER A 35 8.75 9.23 -1.34
C SER A 35 8.52 10.60 -0.69
N ASN A 36 9.53 11.23 -0.08
CA ASN A 36 9.47 12.61 0.45
C ASN A 36 8.27 12.89 1.38
N GLY A 37 7.95 11.96 2.29
CA GLY A 37 6.88 12.14 3.28
C GLY A 37 5.47 12.03 2.70
N MET A 38 5.29 11.40 1.54
CA MET A 38 3.98 11.16 0.92
C MET A 38 3.19 10.00 1.56
N TRP A 39 3.79 9.26 2.49
CA TRP A 39 3.15 8.13 3.18
C TRP A 39 2.93 8.45 4.64
N CYS A 40 1.97 7.76 5.25
CA CYS A 40 1.69 7.89 6.66
C CYS A 40 1.14 6.58 7.22
N ARG A 41 1.53 6.25 8.45
CA ARG A 41 1.02 5.08 9.15
C ARG A 41 -0.50 5.18 9.35
N PRO A 42 -1.30 4.25 8.80
CA PRO A 42 -2.75 4.28 8.92
C PRO A 42 -3.18 3.92 10.35
N LYS A 43 -4.38 4.40 10.72
CA LYS A 43 -5.09 3.97 11.92
C LYS A 43 -6.37 3.26 11.48
N PHE A 44 -6.53 2.01 11.89
CA PHE A 44 -7.69 1.21 11.53
C PHE A 44 -8.89 1.59 12.41
N SER A 45 -10.05 1.74 11.76
CA SER A 45 -11.35 2.04 12.38
C SER A 45 -12.48 1.52 11.49
N ASP A 46 -13.72 1.58 11.97
CA ASP A 46 -14.89 1.11 11.20
C ASP A 46 -15.27 2.02 10.01
N GLY A 47 -14.64 3.19 9.90
CA GLY A 47 -14.82 4.14 8.79
C GLY A 47 -13.52 4.43 8.05
N LEU A 48 -13.66 5.14 6.93
CA LEU A 48 -12.52 5.61 6.12
C LEU A 48 -12.40 7.13 6.22
N ILE A 49 -11.25 7.60 6.70
CA ILE A 49 -10.87 9.02 6.69
C ILE A 49 -9.48 9.13 6.07
N GLY A 50 -9.41 9.69 4.88
CA GLY A 50 -8.18 9.96 4.17
C GLY A 50 -8.00 11.46 3.97
N ARG A 51 -6.85 12.01 4.37
CA ARG A 51 -6.49 13.41 4.15
C ARG A 51 -5.31 13.49 3.21
N GLY A 52 -5.42 14.32 2.18
CA GLY A 52 -4.34 14.55 1.22
C GLY A 52 -3.93 13.32 0.40
N MET A 53 -4.84 12.37 0.15
CA MET A 53 -4.51 11.11 -0.53
C MET A 53 -4.09 11.34 -1.97
N ARG A 54 -3.09 10.58 -2.42
CA ARG A 54 -2.54 10.65 -3.77
C ARG A 54 -2.44 9.27 -4.37
N HIS A 55 -2.68 9.16 -5.67
CA HIS A 55 -2.45 7.91 -6.38
C HIS A 55 -0.93 7.66 -6.49
N PRO A 56 -0.36 6.58 -5.93
CA PRO A 56 1.10 6.40 -5.86
C PRO A 56 1.74 6.29 -7.24
N CYS A 57 1.04 5.73 -8.23
CA CYS A 57 1.55 5.58 -9.60
C CYS A 57 1.38 6.82 -10.49
N ILE A 58 0.76 7.91 -10.01
CA ILE A 58 0.52 9.11 -10.83
C ILE A 58 1.48 10.22 -10.40
N LYS A 59 2.36 10.62 -11.31
CA LYS A 59 3.27 11.75 -11.11
C LYS A 59 2.48 13.05 -10.94
N ASN A 60 2.91 13.89 -9.99
CA ASN A 60 2.27 15.18 -9.68
C ASN A 60 0.76 15.06 -9.39
N CYS A 61 0.33 13.93 -8.81
CA CYS A 61 -1.07 13.70 -8.45
C CYS A 61 -1.56 14.78 -7.46
N ILE A 62 -2.66 15.44 -7.81
CA ILE A 62 -3.32 16.41 -6.92
C ILE A 62 -3.94 15.65 -5.75
N PRO A 63 -3.64 16.02 -4.49
CA PRO A 63 -4.15 15.33 -3.32
C PRO A 63 -5.66 15.54 -3.18
N ASN A 64 -6.37 14.50 -2.74
CA ASN A 64 -7.81 14.57 -2.46
C ASN A 64 -8.13 13.94 -1.10
N ASP A 65 -9.11 14.51 -0.41
CA ASP A 65 -9.63 13.98 0.85
C ASP A 65 -10.78 13.01 0.59
N CYS A 66 -11.00 12.07 1.52
CA CYS A 66 -12.17 11.20 1.53
C CYS A 66 -12.63 10.97 2.97
N GLU A 67 -13.94 11.01 3.19
CA GLU A 67 -14.54 10.73 4.48
C GLU A 67 -15.80 9.88 4.29
N MET A 68 -15.77 8.68 4.86
CA MET A 68 -16.79 7.66 4.73
C MET A 68 -16.91 6.94 6.08
N THR A 69 -17.48 7.65 7.05
CA THR A 69 -17.72 7.19 8.43
C THR A 69 -19.13 6.62 8.58
N ASP A 70 -20.15 7.47 8.42
CA ASP A 70 -21.56 7.10 8.58
C ASP A 70 -22.24 6.73 7.26
N LYS A 71 -21.62 7.08 6.13
CA LYS A 71 -22.17 6.92 4.79
C LYS A 71 -21.67 5.63 4.17
N LYS A 72 -22.59 4.80 3.66
CA LYS A 72 -22.25 3.56 2.92
C LYS A 72 -22.11 3.76 1.41
N THR A 73 -22.43 4.95 0.89
CA THR A 73 -22.45 5.22 -0.55
C THR A 73 -22.11 6.68 -0.84
N ILE A 74 -21.28 6.90 -1.85
CA ILE A 74 -20.89 8.23 -2.35
C ILE A 74 -21.27 8.29 -3.84
N VAL A 75 -22.03 9.33 -4.23
CA VAL A 75 -22.31 9.63 -5.63
C VAL A 75 -21.34 10.70 -6.11
N LEU A 76 -20.47 10.36 -7.06
CA LEU A 76 -19.46 11.26 -7.60
C LEU A 76 -19.84 11.70 -9.03
N THR A 77 -20.17 12.98 -9.19
CA THR A 77 -20.52 13.59 -10.48
C THR A 77 -19.42 14.53 -10.97
N GLY A 78 -19.54 15.01 -12.22
CA GLY A 78 -18.60 15.96 -12.83
C GLY A 78 -18.24 15.62 -14.28
N PRO A 79 -17.49 16.50 -14.98
CA PRO A 79 -17.17 16.34 -16.39
C PRO A 79 -16.24 15.14 -16.65
N ASN A 80 -16.26 14.64 -17.89
CA ASN A 80 -15.29 13.64 -18.33
C ASN A 80 -13.86 14.16 -18.19
N MET A 81 -12.92 13.25 -17.93
CA MET A 81 -11.51 13.57 -17.64
C MET A 81 -11.25 14.44 -16.39
N GLY A 82 -12.28 14.80 -15.61
CA GLY A 82 -12.14 15.53 -14.34
C GLY A 82 -11.58 14.73 -13.16
N GLY A 83 -10.87 13.62 -13.42
CA GLY A 83 -10.22 12.82 -12.37
C GLY A 83 -11.13 11.93 -11.52
N LYS A 84 -12.43 11.82 -11.83
CA LYS A 84 -13.39 11.00 -11.05
C LYS A 84 -12.93 9.53 -10.87
N SER A 85 -12.52 8.88 -11.96
CA SER A 85 -12.02 7.50 -11.91
C SER A 85 -10.70 7.40 -11.17
N THR A 86 -9.84 8.42 -11.28
CA THR A 86 -8.58 8.50 -10.54
C THR A 86 -8.84 8.59 -9.04
N TYR A 87 -9.77 9.45 -8.61
CA TYR A 87 -10.15 9.59 -7.21
C TYR A 87 -10.62 8.27 -6.58
N ILE A 88 -11.51 7.54 -7.27
CA ILE A 88 -12.01 6.24 -6.78
C ILE A 88 -10.86 5.23 -6.68
N ARG A 89 -9.98 5.17 -7.68
CA ARG A 89 -8.81 4.28 -7.66
C ARG A 89 -7.80 4.67 -6.57
N THR A 90 -7.62 5.97 -6.31
CA THR A 90 -6.77 6.46 -5.21
C THR A 90 -7.27 5.95 -3.87
N ILE A 91 -8.58 6.08 -3.58
CA ILE A 91 -9.18 5.54 -2.35
C ILE A 91 -8.89 4.05 -2.23
N GLY A 92 -9.17 3.28 -3.29
CA GLY A 92 -8.96 1.83 -3.30
C GLY A 92 -7.50 1.43 -3.08
N VAL A 93 -6.56 2.03 -3.80
CA VAL A 93 -5.13 1.71 -3.69
C VAL A 93 -4.57 2.14 -2.34
N CYS A 94 -4.88 3.34 -1.84
CA CYS A 94 -4.42 3.77 -0.52
C CYS A 94 -4.93 2.84 0.59
N THR A 95 -6.19 2.41 0.50
CA THR A 95 -6.78 1.46 1.47
C THR A 95 -6.13 0.08 1.38
N TYR A 96 -5.92 -0.42 0.17
CA TYR A 96 -5.23 -1.70 -0.05
C TYR A 96 -3.80 -1.68 0.52
N LEU A 97 -3.04 -0.60 0.24
CA LEU A 97 -1.67 -0.44 0.71
C LEU A 97 -1.59 -0.34 2.24
N ALA A 98 -2.56 0.33 2.87
CA ALA A 98 -2.69 0.35 4.33
C ALA A 98 -2.87 -1.06 4.91
N HIS A 99 -3.69 -1.90 4.29
CA HIS A 99 -3.96 -3.27 4.76
C HIS A 99 -2.78 -4.24 4.59
N ILE A 100 -1.93 -4.04 3.59
CA ILE A 100 -0.70 -4.84 3.42
C ILE A 100 0.48 -4.32 4.27
N GLY A 101 0.29 -3.24 5.02
CA GLY A 101 1.33 -2.65 5.87
C GLY A 101 2.34 -1.76 5.15
N CYS A 102 1.98 -1.23 3.96
CA CYS A 102 2.83 -0.32 3.19
C CYS A 102 2.49 1.15 3.50
N TYR A 103 3.30 1.79 4.37
CA TYR A 103 3.07 3.16 4.86
C TYR A 103 4.28 3.84 5.47
#